data_AF-A0A330JFF0-F1
#
_entry.id   AF-A0A330JFF0-F1
#
_cell.length_a   1.000
_cell.length_b   1.000
_cell.length_c   1.000
_cell.angle_alpha   90.00
_cell.angle_beta   90.00
_cell.angle_gamma   90.00
#
_symmetry.space_group_name_H-M   'P 1'
#
loop_
_entity.id
_entity.type
_entity.pdbx_description
1 polymer ?
#
loop_
_entity_poly.entity_id
_entity_poly.type
_entity_poly.pdbx_seq_one_letter_code
_entity_poly.pdbx_strand_id
1 'polypeptide(L)'
;AKITDLSKCNFKEMHTYFLQKSEERKAMTKEEKQKIKEKNEEIQKEYGFCVIDGHKEKIGNFKIEPPGLFRGRGEHPKMGKLKKRVLPEDVLINCSKDSNIPKPPVGHKWKEVRHDSNVTWLASWTENIQGQVKYVMLNPSSKLKGEKDWQKYETARKLAQSIDKIRAEYREDWKSKEMRIRQRAVALYFIDKLALR
;
A
#
# COMPACT_ATOMS: atom_id res chain seq x y z
N ALA A 1 2.04 -40.04 -5.48
CA ALA A 1 3.48 -39.79 -5.76
C ALA A 1 3.92 -38.51 -5.04
N LYS A 2 5.12 -38.47 -4.47
CA LYS A 2 5.68 -37.29 -3.79
C LYS A 2 6.37 -36.39 -4.83
N ILE A 3 6.10 -35.09 -4.82
CA ILE A 3 6.74 -34.12 -5.70
C ILE A 3 8.05 -33.67 -5.05
N THR A 4 9.19 -33.95 -5.68
CA THR A 4 10.52 -33.63 -5.12
C THR A 4 11.37 -32.72 -5.99
N ASP A 5 11.03 -32.56 -7.28
CA ASP A 5 11.80 -31.79 -8.25
C ASP A 5 10.85 -30.98 -9.15
N LEU A 6 10.99 -29.65 -9.09
CA LEU A 6 10.15 -28.73 -9.86
C LEU A 6 10.42 -28.83 -11.37
N SER A 7 11.64 -29.17 -11.78
CA SER A 7 11.99 -29.29 -13.21
C SER A 7 11.24 -30.42 -13.91
N LYS A 8 10.78 -31.41 -13.14
CA LYS A 8 9.96 -32.53 -13.61
C LYS A 8 8.46 -32.23 -13.59
N CYS A 9 8.04 -31.08 -13.05
CA CYS A 9 6.65 -30.67 -13.02
C CYS A 9 6.26 -30.00 -14.34
N ASN A 10 5.17 -30.47 -14.96
CA ASN A 10 4.65 -29.89 -16.19
C ASN A 10 3.40 -29.05 -15.92
N PHE A 11 3.51 -27.73 -16.08
CA PHE A 11 2.40 -26.78 -15.90
C PHE A 11 1.75 -26.33 -17.22
N LYS A 12 2.09 -26.97 -18.36
CA LYS A 12 1.61 -26.54 -19.69
C LYS A 12 0.08 -26.58 -19.79
N GLU A 13 -0.58 -27.62 -19.29
CA GLU A 13 -2.04 -27.73 -19.32
C GLU A 13 -2.72 -26.61 -18.51
N MET A 14 -2.22 -26.34 -17.30
CA MET A 14 -2.71 -25.23 -16.48
C MET A 14 -2.50 -23.89 -17.19
N HIS A 15 -1.34 -23.69 -17.82
CA HIS A 15 -1.04 -22.48 -18.57
C HIS A 15 -2.02 -22.29 -19.73
N THR A 16 -2.23 -23.32 -20.55
CA THR A 16 -3.19 -23.31 -21.66
C THR A 16 -4.60 -22.97 -21.19
N TYR A 17 -5.06 -23.59 -20.09
CA TYR A 17 -6.37 -23.28 -19.51
C TYR A 17 -6.50 -21.81 -19.10
N PHE A 18 -5.50 -21.23 -18.41
CA PHE A 18 -5.58 -19.83 -17.99
C PHE A 18 -5.44 -18.84 -19.15
N LEU A 19 -4.74 -19.21 -20.23
CA LEU A 19 -4.74 -18.44 -21.48
C LEU A 19 -6.13 -18.45 -22.12
N GLN A 20 -6.76 -19.63 -22.25
CA GLN A 20 -8.13 -19.74 -22.77
C GLN A 20 -9.13 -18.91 -21.93
N LYS A 21 -9.07 -19.00 -20.59
CA LYS A 21 -9.90 -18.17 -19.70
C LYS A 21 -9.64 -16.67 -19.84
N SER A 22 -8.43 -16.27 -20.19
CA SER A 22 -8.13 -14.87 -20.51
C SER A 22 -8.82 -14.44 -21.81
N GLU A 23 -8.77 -15.27 -22.85
CA GLU A 23 -9.42 -14.97 -24.13
C GLU A 23 -10.95 -15.00 -24.03
N GLU A 24 -11.54 -15.96 -23.31
CA GLU A 24 -12.98 -15.98 -22.98
C GLU A 24 -13.41 -14.68 -22.29
N ARG A 25 -12.63 -14.19 -21.31
CA ARG A 25 -12.93 -12.93 -20.62
C ARG A 25 -12.87 -11.71 -21.55
N LYS A 26 -11.95 -11.69 -22.51
CA LYS A 26 -11.87 -10.62 -23.51
C LYS A 26 -13.06 -10.68 -24.47
N ALA A 27 -13.46 -11.89 -24.87
CA ALA A 27 -14.56 -12.18 -25.77
C ALA A 27 -15.96 -12.01 -25.14
N MET A 28 -16.06 -11.84 -23.81
CA MET A 28 -17.33 -11.58 -23.13
C MET A 28 -18.13 -10.45 -23.80
N THR A 29 -19.44 -10.67 -23.87
CA THR A 29 -20.40 -9.75 -24.44
C THR A 29 -20.46 -8.45 -23.62
N LYS A 30 -21.03 -7.39 -24.21
CA LYS A 30 -21.25 -6.13 -23.51
C LYS A 30 -22.16 -6.32 -22.28
N GLU A 31 -23.19 -7.17 -22.40
CA GLU A 31 -24.13 -7.47 -21.32
C GLU A 31 -23.46 -8.18 -20.13
N GLU A 32 -22.62 -9.18 -20.39
CA GLU A 32 -21.88 -9.87 -19.32
C GLU A 32 -20.88 -8.95 -18.62
N LYS A 33 -20.15 -8.13 -19.40
CA LYS A 33 -19.24 -7.12 -18.85
C LYS A 33 -19.99 -6.10 -18.01
N GLN A 34 -21.19 -5.70 -18.43
CA GLN A 34 -22.04 -4.77 -17.69
C GLN A 34 -22.52 -5.37 -16.36
N LYS A 35 -22.98 -6.63 -16.34
CA LYS A 35 -23.33 -7.35 -15.09
C LYS A 35 -22.16 -7.43 -14.11
N ILE A 36 -20.94 -7.70 -14.60
CA ILE A 36 -19.73 -7.73 -13.76
C ILE A 36 -19.42 -6.33 -13.21
N LYS A 37 -19.60 -5.29 -14.01
CA LYS A 37 -19.40 -3.90 -13.60
C LYS A 37 -20.38 -3.50 -12.50
N GLU A 38 -21.67 -3.79 -12.68
CA GLU A 38 -22.72 -3.51 -11.69
C GLU A 38 -22.45 -4.18 -10.35
N LYS A 39 -22.09 -5.48 -10.36
CA LYS A 39 -21.69 -6.21 -9.14
C LYS A 39 -20.47 -5.58 -8.45
N ASN A 40 -19.50 -5.09 -9.22
CA ASN A 40 -18.34 -4.40 -8.65
C ASN A 40 -18.72 -3.02 -8.08
N GLU A 41 -19.67 -2.32 -8.68
CA GLU A 41 -20.20 -1.04 -8.19
C GLU A 41 -21.00 -1.22 -6.89
N GLU A 42 -21.76 -2.30 -6.75
CA GLU A 42 -22.43 -2.66 -5.50
C GLU A 42 -21.42 -2.90 -4.37
N ILE A 43 -20.40 -3.72 -4.62
CA ILE A 43 -19.29 -3.93 -3.67
C ILE A 43 -18.60 -2.60 -3.30
N GLN A 44 -18.41 -1.70 -4.27
CA GLN A 44 -17.84 -0.39 -4.03
C GLN A 44 -18.76 0.51 -3.19
N LYS A 45 -20.08 0.44 -3.39
CA LYS A 45 -21.06 1.21 -2.61
C LYS A 45 -21.10 0.75 -1.16
N GLU A 46 -20.99 -0.56 -0.93
CA GLU A 46 -21.05 -1.18 0.40
C GLU A 46 -19.73 -1.03 1.18
N TYR A 47 -18.60 -1.39 0.57
CA TYR A 47 -17.31 -1.48 1.27
C TYR A 47 -16.30 -0.39 0.89
N GLY A 48 -16.60 0.40 -0.14
CA GLY A 48 -15.66 1.37 -0.69
C GLY A 48 -15.67 2.74 -0.05
N PHE A 49 -16.46 2.93 1.01
CA PHE A 49 -16.61 4.19 1.73
C PHE A 49 -16.61 3.96 3.24
N CYS A 50 -16.10 4.93 3.99
CA CYS A 50 -16.24 5.00 5.44
C CYS A 50 -16.78 6.38 5.84
N VAL A 51 -17.15 6.54 7.11
CA VAL A 51 -17.49 7.84 7.69
C VAL A 51 -16.39 8.24 8.66
N ILE A 52 -15.82 9.43 8.46
CA ILE A 52 -14.83 10.02 9.36
C ILE A 52 -15.29 11.45 9.65
N ASP A 53 -15.40 11.79 10.93
CA ASP A 53 -15.85 13.10 11.42
C ASP A 53 -17.14 13.59 10.75
N GLY A 54 -18.09 12.68 10.53
CA GLY A 54 -19.39 12.97 9.89
C GLY A 54 -19.36 13.04 8.36
N HIS A 55 -18.19 12.94 7.73
CA HIS A 55 -18.05 12.98 6.27
C HIS A 55 -17.88 11.58 5.68
N LYS A 56 -18.62 11.30 4.60
CA LYS A 56 -18.45 10.07 3.82
C LYS A 56 -17.22 10.18 2.94
N GLU A 57 -16.21 9.37 3.23
CA GLU A 57 -14.91 9.36 2.59
C GLU A 57 -14.67 8.07 1.81
N LYS A 58 -14.03 8.18 0.65
CA LYS A 58 -13.72 7.01 -0.19
C LYS A 58 -12.51 6.27 0.37
N ILE A 59 -12.58 4.95 0.42
CA ILE A 59 -11.47 4.08 0.81
C ILE A 59 -10.60 3.78 -0.41
N GLY A 60 -9.27 3.84 -0.27
CA GLY A 60 -8.32 3.61 -1.35
C GLY A 60 -8.24 2.14 -1.76
N ASN A 61 -8.01 1.25 -0.80
CA ASN A 61 -7.66 -0.16 -1.04
C ASN A 61 -8.41 -1.12 -0.10
N PHE A 62 -9.75 -1.10 -0.14
CA PHE A 62 -10.59 -1.96 0.71
C PHE A 62 -10.54 -3.45 0.33
N LYS A 63 -10.09 -3.80 -0.88
CA LYS A 63 -9.87 -5.19 -1.30
C LYS A 63 -8.49 -5.65 -0.84
N ILE A 64 -8.44 -6.65 0.02
CA ILE A 64 -7.18 -7.28 0.47
C ILE A 64 -6.47 -7.93 -0.72
N GLU A 65 -5.13 -7.81 -0.77
CA GLU A 65 -4.31 -8.45 -1.81
C GLU A 65 -4.57 -9.97 -1.85
N PRO A 66 -4.86 -10.56 -3.03
CA PRO A 66 -5.03 -12.00 -3.14
C PRO A 66 -3.69 -12.73 -2.90
N PRO A 67 -3.73 -14.02 -2.50
CA PRO A 67 -2.52 -14.84 -2.43
C PRO A 67 -1.88 -14.96 -3.82
N GLY A 68 -0.56 -15.19 -3.85
CA GLY A 68 0.17 -15.32 -5.10
C GLY A 68 1.67 -15.45 -4.89
N LEU A 69 2.44 -15.40 -5.96
CA LEU A 69 3.90 -15.40 -5.87
C LEU A 69 4.42 -13.97 -5.70
N PHE A 70 5.34 -13.78 -4.76
CA PHE A 70 5.96 -12.48 -4.51
C PHE A 70 6.83 -12.07 -5.70
N ARG A 71 6.47 -10.98 -6.35
CA ARG A 71 7.21 -10.40 -7.48
C ARG A 71 8.04 -9.21 -6.97
N GLY A 72 9.19 -9.50 -6.36
CA GLY A 72 10.14 -8.48 -5.93
C GLY A 72 10.76 -7.75 -7.12
N ARG A 73 11.20 -6.50 -6.93
CA ARG A 73 11.86 -5.69 -7.97
C ARG A 73 13.37 -5.95 -8.00
N GLY A 74 13.99 -5.91 -9.17
CA GLY A 74 15.43 -6.20 -9.33
C GLY A 74 15.76 -7.63 -8.91
N GLU A 75 16.97 -7.84 -8.38
CA GLU A 75 17.46 -9.14 -7.90
C GLU A 75 16.97 -9.46 -6.46
N HIS A 76 15.67 -9.28 -6.22
CA HIS A 76 15.14 -9.43 -4.87
C HIS A 76 15.21 -10.91 -4.41
N PRO A 77 15.89 -11.23 -3.29
CA PRO A 77 16.20 -12.61 -2.89
C PRO A 77 14.97 -13.45 -2.48
N LYS A 78 13.84 -12.79 -2.23
CA LYS A 78 12.56 -13.44 -1.89
C LYS A 78 11.59 -13.57 -3.06
N MET A 79 11.99 -13.23 -4.29
CA MET A 79 11.11 -13.39 -5.46
C MET A 79 10.67 -14.85 -5.60
N GLY A 80 9.43 -15.07 -6.02
CA GLY A 80 8.84 -16.41 -6.11
C GLY A 80 8.33 -17.00 -4.79
N LYS A 81 8.61 -16.40 -3.62
CA LYS A 81 8.02 -16.86 -2.35
C LYS A 81 6.49 -16.69 -2.34
N LEU A 82 5.79 -17.63 -1.72
CA LEU A 82 4.34 -17.61 -1.62
C LEU A 82 3.85 -16.50 -0.67
N LYS A 83 3.12 -15.52 -1.20
CA LYS A 83 2.24 -14.63 -0.45
C LYS A 83 1.01 -15.43 -0.02
N LYS A 84 0.84 -15.61 1.28
CA LYS A 84 -0.28 -16.37 1.84
C LYS A 84 -1.58 -15.58 1.73
N ARG A 85 -2.71 -16.31 1.77
CA ARG A 85 -4.03 -15.69 1.91
C ARG A 85 -4.12 -15.10 3.32
N VAL A 86 -4.52 -13.84 3.40
CA VAL A 86 -4.85 -13.17 4.66
C VAL A 86 -6.21 -13.65 5.11
N LEU A 87 -6.30 -14.11 6.36
CA LEU A 87 -7.54 -14.52 7.01
C LEU A 87 -8.07 -13.40 7.92
N PRO A 88 -9.36 -13.41 8.30
CA PRO A 88 -9.88 -12.45 9.28
C PRO A 88 -9.07 -12.41 10.58
N GLU A 89 -8.54 -13.56 11.02
CA GLU A 89 -7.71 -13.72 12.21
C GLU A 89 -6.32 -13.05 12.10
N ASP A 90 -5.94 -12.60 10.90
CA ASP A 90 -4.72 -11.81 10.65
C ASP A 90 -4.99 -10.29 10.66
N VAL A 91 -6.26 -9.89 10.55
CA VAL A 91 -6.68 -8.49 10.31
C VAL A 91 -7.04 -7.80 11.61
N LEU A 92 -6.39 -6.65 11.84
CA LEU A 92 -6.75 -5.71 12.90
C LEU A 92 -7.65 -4.61 12.32
N ILE A 93 -8.79 -4.38 12.94
CA ILE A 93 -9.72 -3.29 12.61
C ILE A 93 -9.45 -2.08 13.50
N ASN A 94 -9.49 -0.88 12.92
CA ASN A 94 -9.47 0.38 13.65
C ASN A 94 -10.69 1.23 13.32
N CYS A 95 -11.43 1.60 14.34
CA CYS A 95 -12.67 2.37 14.22
C CYS A 95 -12.91 3.17 15.51
N SER A 96 -13.88 4.08 15.53
CA SER A 96 -14.23 4.80 16.76
C SER A 96 -14.97 3.89 17.75
N LYS A 97 -14.85 4.15 19.06
CA LYS A 97 -15.48 3.33 20.12
C LYS A 97 -17.01 3.29 20.03
N ASP A 98 -17.59 4.38 19.54
CA ASP A 98 -19.01 4.64 19.36
C ASP A 98 -19.52 4.29 17.94
N SER A 99 -18.66 3.78 17.07
CA SER A 99 -19.03 3.38 15.71
C SER A 99 -19.56 1.95 15.64
N ASN A 100 -20.25 1.62 14.54
CA ASN A 100 -20.63 0.24 14.26
C ASN A 100 -19.39 -0.56 13.82
N ILE A 101 -18.90 -1.44 14.71
CA ILE A 101 -17.73 -2.27 14.46
C ILE A 101 -18.05 -3.27 13.32
N PRO A 102 -17.25 -3.31 12.23
CA PRO A 102 -17.44 -4.28 11.16
C PRO A 102 -17.45 -5.71 11.68
N LYS A 103 -18.44 -6.51 11.27
CA LYS A 103 -18.50 -7.93 11.65
C LYS A 103 -17.55 -8.76 10.77
N PRO A 104 -16.81 -9.71 11.34
CA PRO A 104 -16.02 -10.66 10.55
C PRO A 104 -16.94 -11.58 9.73
N PRO A 105 -16.42 -12.25 8.70
CA PRO A 105 -17.14 -13.32 8.01
C PRO A 105 -17.67 -14.38 8.98
N VAL A 106 -18.78 -15.04 8.61
CA VAL A 106 -19.43 -16.05 9.46
C VAL A 106 -18.43 -17.15 9.82
N GLY A 107 -18.33 -17.48 11.11
CA GLY A 107 -17.41 -18.49 11.65
C GLY A 107 -15.99 -17.99 11.91
N HIS A 108 -15.70 -16.71 11.64
CA HIS A 108 -14.39 -16.11 11.84
C HIS A 108 -14.40 -15.01 12.91
N LYS A 109 -13.21 -14.61 13.34
CA LYS A 109 -13.01 -13.44 14.21
C LYS A 109 -11.90 -12.54 13.67
N TRP A 110 -12.00 -11.25 13.95
CA TRP A 110 -10.86 -10.34 13.74
C TRP A 110 -9.72 -10.69 14.68
N LYS A 111 -8.49 -10.39 14.25
CA LYS A 111 -7.32 -10.49 15.13
C LYS A 111 -7.47 -9.61 16.35
N GLU A 112 -7.89 -8.37 16.11
CA GLU A 112 -8.05 -7.32 17.10
C GLU A 112 -8.99 -6.24 16.54
N VAL A 113 -9.80 -5.64 17.41
CA VAL A 113 -10.49 -4.38 17.13
C VAL A 113 -9.95 -3.34 18.09
N ARG A 114 -9.45 -2.23 17.55
CA ARG A 114 -8.89 -1.13 18.33
C ARG A 114 -9.49 0.21 17.92
N HIS A 115 -9.22 1.20 18.76
CA HIS A 115 -9.79 2.54 18.66
C HIS A 115 -8.69 3.58 18.88
N ASP A 116 -7.72 3.62 17.97
CA ASP A 116 -6.60 4.56 17.99
C ASP A 116 -6.86 5.71 17.03
N SER A 117 -7.07 6.91 17.58
CA SER A 117 -7.30 8.15 16.85
C SER A 117 -6.02 8.83 16.36
N ASN A 118 -4.83 8.34 16.76
CA ASN A 118 -3.54 8.91 16.31
C ASN A 118 -3.09 8.37 14.95
N VAL A 119 -3.80 7.38 14.41
CA VAL A 119 -3.50 6.74 13.13
C VAL A 119 -4.59 6.99 12.10
N THR A 120 -4.24 6.80 10.82
CA THR A 120 -5.12 7.12 9.69
C THR A 120 -5.59 5.91 8.89
N TRP A 121 -5.22 4.70 9.34
CA TRP A 121 -5.59 3.45 8.69
C TRP A 121 -6.85 2.85 9.34
N LEU A 122 -7.65 2.14 8.53
CA LEU A 122 -8.93 1.55 8.91
C LEU A 122 -8.82 0.06 9.24
N ALA A 123 -7.95 -0.64 8.53
CA ALA A 123 -7.60 -2.02 8.81
C ALA A 123 -6.11 -2.26 8.52
N SER A 124 -5.52 -3.26 9.18
CA SER A 124 -4.12 -3.62 8.96
C SER A 124 -3.88 -5.10 9.16
N TRP A 125 -2.84 -5.62 8.53
CA TRP A 125 -2.37 -7.00 8.73
C TRP A 125 -0.86 -7.06 8.47
N THR A 126 -0.20 -8.10 8.98
CA THR A 126 1.24 -8.33 8.72
C THR A 126 1.40 -9.29 7.55
N GLU A 127 2.13 -8.91 6.51
CA GLU A 127 2.39 -9.79 5.36
C GLU A 127 3.54 -10.77 5.65
N ASN A 128 3.49 -11.96 5.05
CA ASN A 128 4.34 -13.09 5.45
C ASN A 128 5.73 -13.17 4.77
N ILE A 129 6.03 -12.29 3.81
CA ILE A 129 7.28 -12.33 3.04
C ILE A 129 8.38 -11.54 3.76
N GLN A 130 8.09 -10.31 4.15
CA GLN A 130 9.02 -9.39 4.83
C GLN A 130 8.59 -9.06 6.27
N GLY A 131 7.40 -9.48 6.71
CA GLY A 131 6.88 -9.13 8.04
C GLY A 131 6.39 -7.69 8.11
N GLN A 132 6.15 -7.04 6.97
CA GLN A 132 5.71 -5.64 6.95
C GLN A 132 4.21 -5.53 7.24
N VAL A 133 3.81 -4.43 7.87
CA VAL A 133 2.40 -4.13 8.06
C VAL A 133 1.81 -3.51 6.80
N LYS A 134 0.71 -4.06 6.33
CA LYS A 134 -0.13 -3.52 5.27
C LYS A 134 -1.34 -2.83 5.87
N TYR A 135 -1.83 -1.80 5.20
CA TYR A 135 -2.90 -0.94 5.70
C TYR A 135 -3.97 -0.73 4.64
N VAL A 136 -5.23 -0.70 5.07
CA VAL A 136 -6.32 -0.08 4.33
C VAL A 136 -6.38 1.39 4.74
N MET A 137 -6.25 2.30 3.78
CA MET A 137 -6.27 3.74 4.02
C MET A 137 -7.30 4.43 3.13
N LEU A 138 -7.61 5.68 3.47
CA LEU A 138 -8.45 6.56 2.65
C LEU A 138 -7.83 6.82 1.28
N ASN A 139 -8.70 7.11 0.33
CA ASN A 139 -8.34 7.52 -1.02
C ASN A 139 -7.59 8.87 -0.99
N PRO A 140 -6.66 9.12 -1.92
CA PRO A 140 -5.98 10.43 -2.03
C PRO A 140 -6.93 11.64 -2.12
N SER A 141 -8.15 11.47 -2.63
CA SER A 141 -9.16 12.54 -2.68
C SER A 141 -9.78 12.90 -1.33
N SER A 142 -9.50 12.14 -0.27
CA SER A 142 -10.05 12.40 1.06
C SER A 142 -9.45 13.65 1.69
N LYS A 143 -10.23 14.32 2.55
CA LYS A 143 -9.79 15.53 3.25
C LYS A 143 -8.46 15.32 3.98
N LEU A 144 -8.37 14.24 4.76
CA LEU A 144 -7.19 13.92 5.56
C LEU A 144 -5.92 13.70 4.71
N LYS A 145 -6.05 13.03 3.56
CA LYS A 145 -4.92 12.86 2.63
C LYS A 145 -4.58 14.17 1.91
N GLY A 146 -5.59 14.95 1.52
CA GLY A 146 -5.42 16.25 0.89
C GLY A 146 -4.71 17.27 1.79
N GLU A 147 -5.10 17.36 3.07
CA GLU A 147 -4.45 18.25 4.04
C GLU A 147 -2.98 17.90 4.24
N LYS A 148 -2.65 16.62 4.34
CA LYS A 148 -1.25 16.16 4.45
C LYS A 148 -0.45 16.47 3.19
N ASP A 149 -1.06 16.31 2.01
CA ASP A 149 -0.40 16.63 0.74
C ASP A 149 -0.19 18.14 0.58
N TRP A 150 -1.15 18.96 1.01
CA TRP A 150 -1.01 20.41 1.08
C TRP A 150 0.10 20.83 2.04
N GLN A 151 0.13 20.29 3.26
CA GLN A 151 1.20 20.55 4.24
C GLN A 151 2.59 20.15 3.72
N LYS A 152 2.68 19.06 2.94
CA LYS A 152 3.92 18.63 2.26
C LYS A 152 4.42 19.73 1.31
N TYR A 153 3.54 20.33 0.51
CA TYR A 153 3.93 21.44 -0.38
C TYR A 153 4.24 22.73 0.40
N GLU A 154 3.49 23.06 1.45
CA GLU A 154 3.81 24.21 2.30
C GLU A 154 5.18 24.08 2.97
N THR A 155 5.57 22.87 3.35
CA THR A 155 6.93 22.60 3.86
C THR A 155 7.99 22.88 2.80
N ALA A 156 7.75 22.46 1.55
CA ALA A 156 8.66 22.77 0.45
C ALA A 156 8.73 24.27 0.14
N ARG A 157 7.61 25.00 0.24
CA ARG A 157 7.57 26.46 0.06
C ARG A 157 8.34 27.19 1.15
N LYS A 158 8.22 26.74 2.40
CA LYS A 158 9.03 27.27 3.52
C LYS A 158 10.52 27.03 3.28
N LEU A 159 10.89 25.82 2.84
CA LEU A 159 12.29 25.51 2.49
C LEU A 159 12.81 26.43 1.39
N ALA A 160 11.99 26.73 0.36
CA ALA A 160 12.37 27.62 -0.72
C ALA A 160 12.74 29.04 -0.24
N GLN A 161 12.12 29.53 0.84
CA GLN A 161 12.45 30.84 1.44
C GLN A 161 13.80 30.85 2.16
N SER A 162 14.25 29.70 2.68
CA SER A 162 15.50 29.57 3.44
C SER A 162 16.62 28.87 2.68
N ILE A 163 16.39 28.46 1.43
CA ILE A 163 17.29 27.54 0.73
C ILE A 163 18.68 28.13 0.51
N ASP A 164 18.78 29.42 0.20
CA ASP A 164 20.08 30.04 -0.09
C ASP A 164 20.94 30.17 1.16
N LYS A 165 20.33 30.39 2.34
CA LYS A 165 21.01 30.33 3.62
C LYS A 165 21.57 28.93 3.88
N ILE A 166 20.76 27.90 3.71
CA ILE A 166 21.17 26.49 3.90
C ILE A 166 22.32 26.13 2.95
N ARG A 167 22.27 26.64 1.71
CA ARG A 167 23.33 26.45 0.71
C ARG A 167 24.65 27.13 1.08
N ALA A 168 24.59 28.32 1.67
CA ALA A 168 25.78 28.98 2.19
C ALA A 168 26.40 28.18 3.34
N GLU A 169 25.58 27.74 4.30
CA GLU A 169 26.00 26.96 5.47
C GLU A 169 26.67 25.64 5.06
N TYR A 170 26.05 24.82 4.19
CA TYR A 170 26.69 23.56 3.82
C TYR A 170 27.98 23.76 3.00
N ARG A 171 28.14 24.88 2.28
CA ARG A 171 29.39 25.18 1.54
C ARG A 171 30.52 25.58 2.47
N GLU A 172 30.21 26.26 3.56
CA GLU A 172 31.17 26.56 4.62
C GLU A 172 31.61 25.27 5.32
N ASP A 173 30.64 24.41 5.64
CA ASP A 173 30.86 23.12 6.30
C ASP A 173 31.81 22.17 5.53
N TRP A 174 32.00 22.35 4.23
CA TRP A 174 32.99 21.60 3.44
C TRP A 174 34.43 21.76 3.96
N LYS A 175 34.71 22.88 4.65
CA LYS A 175 36.03 23.19 5.22
C LYS A 175 36.12 22.84 6.71
N SER A 176 35.08 22.25 7.30
CA SER A 176 35.08 21.88 8.71
C SER A 176 36.21 20.90 9.04
N LYS A 177 36.80 21.06 10.23
CA LYS A 177 37.82 20.14 10.76
C LYS A 177 37.22 18.75 11.06
N GLU A 178 35.92 18.69 11.32
CA GLU A 178 35.22 17.43 11.61
C GLU A 178 34.79 16.71 10.34
N MET A 179 35.21 15.45 10.18
CA MET A 179 34.85 14.61 9.03
C MET A 179 33.32 14.42 8.91
N ARG A 180 32.63 14.24 10.04
CA ARG A 180 31.17 14.06 10.08
C ARG A 180 30.42 15.26 9.47
N ILE A 181 30.89 16.48 9.74
CA ILE A 181 30.29 17.71 9.21
C ILE A 181 30.49 17.79 7.70
N ARG A 182 31.71 17.52 7.22
CA ARG A 182 32.01 17.49 5.78
C ARG A 182 31.18 16.44 5.03
N GLN A 183 31.07 15.21 5.56
CA GLN A 183 30.25 14.15 4.97
C GLN A 183 28.77 14.56 4.87
N ARG A 184 28.20 15.11 5.95
CA ARG A 184 26.82 15.62 5.96
C ARG A 184 26.61 16.69 4.89
N ALA A 185 27.53 17.65 4.81
CA ALA A 185 27.42 18.78 3.89
C ALA A 185 27.52 18.36 2.41
N VAL A 186 28.40 17.42 2.07
CA VAL A 186 28.49 16.87 0.71
C VAL A 186 27.26 16.03 0.37
N ALA A 187 26.76 15.21 1.31
CA ALA A 187 25.52 14.47 1.11
C ALA A 187 24.33 15.41 0.86
N LEU A 188 24.21 16.48 1.67
CA LEU A 188 23.16 17.49 1.49
C LEU A 188 23.27 18.22 0.15
N TYR A 189 24.49 18.51 -0.31
CA TYR A 189 24.74 19.07 -1.64
C TYR A 189 24.24 18.13 -2.76
N PHE A 190 24.54 16.84 -2.69
CA PHE A 190 24.03 15.88 -3.69
C PHE A 190 22.50 15.75 -3.64
N ILE A 191 21.89 15.78 -2.45
CA ILE A 191 20.43 15.80 -2.32
C ILE A 191 19.84 17.08 -2.95
N ASP A 192 20.39 18.27 -2.66
CA ASP A 192 19.92 19.56 -3.21
C ASP A 192 20.09 19.64 -4.74
N LYS A 193 21.26 19.25 -5.28
CA LYS A 193 21.57 19.44 -6.69
C LYS A 193 21.16 18.30 -7.61
N LEU A 194 21.17 17.07 -7.11
CA LEU A 194 20.91 15.86 -7.90
C LEU A 194 19.62 15.16 -7.49
N ALA A 195 18.89 15.68 -6.49
CA ALA A 195 17.63 15.12 -6.01
C ALA A 195 17.74 13.64 -5.58
N LEU A 196 18.87 13.28 -4.95
CA LEU A 196 19.06 11.94 -4.37
C LEU A 196 18.14 11.73 -3.15
N ARG A 197 17.79 10.46 -2.88
CA ARG A 197 16.95 10.03 -1.75
C ARG A 197 17.78 9.47 -0.62
#